data_AF-A0A3N8ICL2-F1
#
_entry.id   AF-A0A3N8ICL2-F1
#
_cell.length_a   1.000
_cell.length_b   1.000
_cell.length_c   1.000
_cell.angle_alpha   90.00
_cell.angle_beta   90.00
_cell.angle_gamma   90.00
#
_symmetry.space_group_name_H-M   'P 1'
#
loop_
_entity.id
_entity.type
_entity.pdbx_description
1 polymer ?
#
loop_
_entity_poly.entity_id
_entity_poly.type
_entity_poly.pdbx_seq_one_letter_code
_entity_poly.pdbx_strand_id
1 'polypeptide(L)'
;MAGLAAPAGLDAGVPAVRVATALDRYRDNVDGVADWVHPSWIAASLGVPEARLQDWRPLLAGAPAGSVVRCSRALVRALGVTPPAFADLSQGSFVRVGAAVAPQPNACLLDVAPAPLTLRIWRMRALLLRRGEVRRLIDRHAQRRLADWTGLDVDVLMSGPNTDSANDAARLAAVAMPPLASLDAQALAIEGMLLVLRDLKGAAGLPFPLSRLALPRLIDVPAWLNALPTQHDEAGTARLFRRLPELLREWAWLFG
;
A
#
# COMPACT_ATOMS: atom_id res chain seq x y z
N MET A 1 -4.79 -33.18 35.00
CA MET A 1 -4.38 -32.60 33.71
C MET A 1 -4.34 -31.09 33.86
N ALA A 2 -3.14 -30.54 34.01
CA ALA A 2 -2.92 -29.12 34.25
C ALA A 2 -3.19 -28.33 32.97
N GLY A 3 -4.04 -27.31 33.05
CA GLY A 3 -4.27 -26.35 31.98
C GLY A 3 -3.01 -25.53 31.74
N LEU A 4 -2.56 -25.50 30.49
CA LEU A 4 -1.54 -24.56 30.04
C LEU A 4 -2.17 -23.15 30.05
N ALA A 5 -1.81 -22.38 31.07
CA ALA A 5 -2.08 -20.95 31.11
C ALA A 5 -1.37 -20.29 29.92
N ALA A 6 -2.10 -19.44 29.19
CA ALA A 6 -1.53 -18.57 28.17
C ALA A 6 -0.48 -17.65 28.84
N PRO A 7 0.75 -17.56 28.31
CA PRO A 7 1.73 -16.66 28.89
C PRO A 7 1.27 -15.21 28.67
N ALA A 8 1.23 -14.47 29.78
CA ALA A 8 1.04 -13.04 29.78
C ALA A 8 2.16 -12.34 28.99
N GLY A 9 1.76 -11.40 28.13
CA GLY A 9 2.61 -10.31 27.65
C GLY A 9 3.90 -10.72 26.95
N LEU A 10 3.80 -11.27 25.73
CA LEU A 10 4.93 -11.18 24.81
C LEU A 10 4.92 -9.78 24.20
N ASP A 11 5.75 -8.90 24.74
CA ASP A 11 5.99 -7.57 24.21
C ASP A 11 6.28 -7.64 22.72
N ALA A 12 5.57 -6.81 21.93
CA ALA A 12 5.78 -6.63 20.50
C ALA A 12 7.21 -6.17 20.12
N GLY A 13 8.09 -5.97 21.11
CA GLY A 13 9.51 -5.64 20.96
C GLY A 13 10.44 -6.84 20.73
N VAL A 14 10.00 -8.09 20.89
CA VAL A 14 10.84 -9.26 20.56
C VAL A 14 10.76 -9.53 19.04
N PRO A 15 11.89 -9.51 18.29
CA PRO A 15 11.87 -9.65 16.84
C PRO A 15 11.11 -10.89 16.33
N ALA A 16 11.18 -12.00 17.05
CA ALA A 16 10.45 -13.23 16.70
C ALA A 16 8.93 -13.08 16.82
N VAL A 17 8.43 -12.37 17.83
CA VAL A 17 6.98 -12.11 18.04
C VAL A 17 6.45 -11.21 16.94
N ARG A 18 7.22 -10.18 16.56
CA ARG A 18 6.87 -9.31 15.42
C ARG A 18 6.76 -10.11 14.12
N VAL A 19 7.74 -10.95 13.82
CA VAL A 19 7.75 -11.75 12.59
C VAL A 19 6.60 -12.76 12.57
N ALA A 20 6.34 -13.44 13.69
CA ALA A 20 5.19 -14.34 13.79
C ALA A 20 3.87 -13.59 13.55
N THR A 21 3.70 -12.42 14.17
CA THR A 21 2.54 -11.55 13.95
C THR A 21 2.43 -11.11 12.49
N ALA A 22 3.53 -10.75 11.84
CA ALA A 22 3.56 -10.38 10.43
C ALA A 22 3.17 -11.56 9.51
N LEU A 23 3.62 -12.77 9.81
CA LEU A 23 3.24 -13.98 9.08
C LEU A 23 1.75 -14.31 9.25
N ASP A 24 1.21 -14.19 10.47
CA ASP A 24 -0.22 -14.39 10.71
C ASP A 24 -1.05 -13.35 9.96
N ARG A 25 -0.65 -12.07 9.97
CA ARG A 25 -1.32 -11.01 9.19
C ARG A 25 -1.25 -11.23 7.68
N TYR A 26 -0.10 -11.65 7.17
CA TYR A 26 0.04 -12.03 5.76
C TYR A 26 -0.89 -13.20 5.42
N ARG A 27 -0.99 -14.21 6.29
CA ARG A 27 -1.93 -15.33 6.11
C ARG A 27 -3.38 -14.86 6.10
N ASP A 28 -3.76 -13.97 7.00
CA ASP A 28 -5.12 -13.40 7.04
C ASP A 28 -5.44 -12.65 5.73
N ASN A 29 -4.47 -11.88 5.21
CA ASN A 29 -4.62 -11.22 3.91
C ASN A 29 -4.83 -12.23 2.78
N VAL A 30 -4.02 -13.29 2.74
CA VAL A 30 -4.14 -14.40 1.78
C VAL A 30 -5.51 -15.09 1.88
N ASP A 31 -5.99 -15.31 3.10
CA ASP A 31 -7.26 -16.01 3.35
C ASP A 31 -8.47 -15.15 2.95
N GLY A 32 -8.33 -13.82 2.95
CA GLY A 32 -9.36 -12.87 2.54
C GLY A 32 -9.25 -12.31 1.11
N VAL A 33 -8.26 -12.73 0.29
CA VAL A 33 -8.02 -12.13 -1.05
C VAL A 33 -9.26 -12.04 -1.92
N ALA A 34 -10.09 -13.09 -1.92
CA ALA A 34 -11.29 -13.15 -2.75
C ALA A 34 -12.24 -11.96 -2.52
N ASP A 35 -12.24 -11.39 -1.31
CA ASP A 35 -13.15 -10.29 -0.93
C ASP A 35 -12.69 -8.92 -1.46
N TRP A 36 -11.39 -8.72 -1.60
CA TRP A 36 -10.81 -7.39 -1.89
C TRP A 36 -10.01 -7.30 -3.19
N VAL A 37 -9.70 -8.42 -3.84
CA VAL A 37 -9.06 -8.45 -5.16
C VAL A 37 -9.87 -7.67 -6.19
N HIS A 38 -9.18 -6.95 -7.08
CA HIS A 38 -9.84 -6.27 -8.18
C HIS A 38 -10.42 -7.28 -9.18
N PRO A 39 -11.70 -7.16 -9.59
CA PRO A 39 -12.38 -8.17 -10.42
C PRO A 39 -11.65 -8.51 -11.72
N SER A 40 -10.94 -7.55 -12.33
CA SER A 40 -10.08 -7.77 -13.51
C SER A 40 -9.06 -8.93 -13.36
N TRP A 41 -8.59 -9.22 -12.14
CA TRP A 41 -7.67 -10.35 -11.91
C TRP A 41 -8.41 -11.69 -12.01
N ILE A 42 -9.57 -11.79 -11.37
CA ILE A 42 -10.42 -12.98 -11.41
C ILE A 42 -10.89 -13.24 -12.84
N ALA A 43 -11.36 -12.19 -13.52
CA ALA A 43 -11.82 -12.25 -14.90
C ALA A 43 -10.74 -12.84 -15.83
N ALA A 44 -9.51 -12.34 -15.69
CA ALA A 44 -8.37 -12.84 -16.44
C ALA A 44 -8.02 -14.30 -16.09
N SER A 45 -8.02 -14.66 -14.80
CA SER A 45 -7.71 -16.03 -14.36
C SER A 45 -8.75 -17.06 -14.82
N LEU A 46 -10.02 -16.66 -14.94
CA LEU A 46 -11.11 -17.53 -15.38
C LEU A 46 -11.35 -17.49 -16.90
N GLY A 47 -10.70 -16.57 -17.62
CA GLY A 47 -10.95 -16.37 -19.06
C GLY A 47 -12.36 -15.85 -19.36
N VAL A 48 -12.95 -15.05 -18.45
CA VAL A 48 -14.31 -14.51 -18.58
C VAL A 48 -14.30 -12.98 -18.60
N PRO A 49 -15.31 -12.32 -19.20
CA PRO A 49 -15.44 -10.87 -19.12
C PRO A 49 -15.68 -10.39 -17.68
N GLU A 50 -15.09 -9.26 -17.30
CA GLU A 50 -15.24 -8.68 -15.95
C GLU A 50 -16.69 -8.38 -15.57
N ALA A 51 -17.54 -8.01 -16.55
CA ALA A 51 -18.97 -7.79 -16.34
C ALA A 51 -19.70 -9.02 -15.76
N ARG A 52 -19.18 -10.24 -15.96
CA ARG A 52 -19.76 -11.47 -15.36
C ARG A 52 -19.46 -11.62 -13.88
N LEU A 53 -18.65 -10.74 -13.29
CA LEU A 53 -18.29 -10.76 -11.88
C LEU A 53 -19.10 -9.76 -11.03
N GLN A 54 -20.16 -9.16 -11.59
CA GLN A 54 -21.01 -8.20 -10.87
C GLN A 54 -21.56 -8.76 -9.54
N ASP A 55 -21.86 -10.06 -9.49
CA ASP A 55 -22.41 -10.74 -8.31
C ASP A 55 -21.33 -11.43 -7.45
N TRP A 56 -20.04 -11.27 -7.78
CA TRP A 56 -18.94 -11.94 -7.08
C TRP A 56 -18.94 -11.70 -5.58
N ARG A 57 -19.04 -10.42 -5.15
CA ARG A 57 -19.04 -10.05 -3.73
C ARG A 57 -20.28 -10.57 -2.98
N PRO A 58 -21.52 -10.38 -3.50
CA PRO A 58 -22.70 -11.00 -2.91
C PRO A 58 -22.59 -12.53 -2.76
N LEU A 59 -22.03 -13.22 -3.77
CA LEU A 59 -21.85 -14.68 -3.72
C LEU A 59 -20.85 -15.11 -2.65
N LEU A 60 -19.74 -14.38 -2.50
CA LEU A 60 -18.78 -14.65 -1.42
C LEU A 60 -19.39 -14.40 -0.04
N ALA A 61 -20.16 -13.33 0.13
CA ALA A 61 -20.81 -13.01 1.41
C ALA A 61 -21.81 -14.09 1.88
N GLY A 62 -22.45 -14.79 0.93
CA GLY A 62 -23.34 -15.92 1.24
C GLY A 62 -22.65 -17.28 1.35
N ALA A 63 -21.35 -17.37 1.05
CA ALA A 63 -20.62 -18.63 1.04
C ALA A 63 -20.12 -19.02 2.45
N PRO A 64 -19.96 -20.32 2.75
CA PRO A 64 -19.33 -20.76 3.99
C PRO A 64 -17.89 -20.22 4.08
N ALA A 65 -17.46 -19.77 5.27
CA ALA A 65 -16.14 -19.18 5.49
C ALA A 65 -14.98 -20.06 4.98
N GLY A 66 -15.04 -21.38 5.21
CA GLY A 66 -14.02 -22.31 4.70
C GLY A 66 -13.96 -22.42 3.17
N SER A 67 -15.04 -22.12 2.46
CA SER A 67 -15.05 -22.05 0.99
C SER A 67 -14.44 -20.76 0.48
N VAL A 68 -14.70 -19.62 1.14
CA VAL A 68 -14.07 -18.33 0.84
C VAL A 68 -12.54 -18.44 1.00
N VAL A 69 -12.06 -18.97 2.13
CA VAL A 69 -10.62 -19.17 2.37
C VAL A 69 -9.97 -20.06 1.31
N ARG A 70 -10.62 -21.17 0.92
CA ARG A 70 -10.10 -22.04 -0.14
C ARG A 70 -10.06 -21.34 -1.49
N CYS A 71 -11.07 -20.54 -1.81
CA CYS A 71 -11.12 -19.75 -3.03
C CYS A 71 -9.99 -18.71 -3.05
N SER A 72 -9.82 -17.93 -1.98
CA SER A 72 -8.74 -16.94 -1.84
C SER A 72 -7.36 -17.58 -2.03
N ARG A 73 -7.07 -18.68 -1.34
CA ARG A 73 -5.79 -19.41 -1.48
C ARG A 73 -5.59 -19.98 -2.89
N ALA A 74 -6.64 -20.48 -3.53
CA ALA A 74 -6.56 -20.97 -4.90
C ALA A 74 -6.26 -19.84 -5.89
N LEU A 75 -6.88 -18.68 -5.69
CA LEU A 75 -6.65 -17.48 -6.50
C LEU A 75 -5.20 -16.98 -6.35
N VAL A 76 -4.69 -16.86 -5.13
CA VAL A 76 -3.29 -16.48 -4.85
C VAL A 76 -2.31 -17.40 -5.55
N ARG A 77 -2.54 -18.72 -5.50
CA ARG A 77 -1.71 -19.72 -6.21
C ARG A 77 -1.80 -19.57 -7.72
N ALA A 78 -3.02 -19.42 -8.27
CA ALA A 78 -3.23 -19.26 -9.71
C ALA A 78 -2.58 -17.98 -10.26
N LEU A 79 -2.49 -16.94 -9.44
CA LEU A 79 -1.84 -15.66 -9.77
C LEU A 79 -0.33 -15.66 -9.52
N GLY A 80 0.25 -16.75 -9.00
CA GLY A 80 1.69 -16.87 -8.78
C GLY A 80 2.25 -15.90 -7.74
N VAL A 81 1.43 -15.47 -6.77
CA VAL A 81 1.86 -14.56 -5.71
C VAL A 81 2.86 -15.27 -4.79
N THR A 82 4.07 -14.73 -4.70
CA THR A 82 5.13 -15.23 -3.82
C THR A 82 5.05 -14.54 -2.45
N PRO A 83 5.16 -15.30 -1.34
CA PRO A 83 5.19 -14.69 -0.02
C PRO A 83 6.48 -13.88 0.22
N PRO A 84 6.44 -12.84 1.07
CA PRO A 84 7.63 -12.13 1.52
C PRO A 84 8.66 -13.07 2.15
N ALA A 85 9.94 -12.80 1.94
CA ALA A 85 10.98 -13.59 2.58
C ALA A 85 11.03 -13.31 4.09
N PHE A 86 11.37 -14.34 4.88
CA PHE A 86 11.51 -14.19 6.33
C PHE A 86 12.49 -13.08 6.72
N ALA A 87 13.60 -12.95 5.98
CA ALA A 87 14.61 -11.92 6.19
C ALA A 87 14.04 -10.50 6.06
N ASP A 88 13.10 -10.27 5.14
CA ASP A 88 12.46 -8.97 4.96
C ASP A 88 11.43 -8.69 6.05
N LEU A 89 10.65 -9.70 6.46
CA LEU A 89 9.68 -9.59 7.56
C LEU A 89 10.35 -9.34 8.92
N SER A 90 11.60 -9.78 9.07
CA SER A 90 12.40 -9.52 10.26
C SER A 90 12.89 -8.07 10.38
N GLN A 91 12.68 -7.23 9.36
CA GLN A 91 13.10 -5.84 9.34
C GLN A 91 11.88 -4.91 9.39
N GLY A 92 12.02 -3.74 10.00
CA GLY A 92 10.96 -2.72 10.06
C GLY A 92 10.83 -1.97 8.73
N SER A 93 10.50 -0.68 8.75
CA SER A 93 10.29 0.14 7.54
C SER A 93 11.45 0.20 6.55
N PHE A 94 12.65 -0.25 6.92
CA PHE A 94 13.82 -0.20 6.06
C PHE A 94 14.56 -1.53 6.03
N VAL A 95 14.91 -1.99 4.83
CA VAL A 95 15.78 -3.15 4.60
C VAL A 95 17.22 -2.69 4.44
N ARG A 96 18.16 -3.42 5.08
CA ARG A 96 19.59 -3.26 4.87
C ARG A 96 20.13 -4.36 3.95
N VAL A 97 20.52 -3.99 2.74
CA VAL A 97 21.15 -4.91 1.78
C VAL A 97 22.67 -4.77 1.88
N GLY A 98 23.25 -5.41 2.89
CA GLY A 98 24.69 -5.35 3.16
C GLY A 98 25.16 -4.04 3.83
N ALA A 99 26.45 -3.96 4.14
CA ALA A 99 27.03 -2.88 4.96
C ALA A 99 27.25 -1.55 4.20
N ALA A 100 27.32 -1.58 2.87
CA ALA A 100 27.71 -0.43 2.04
C ALA A 100 26.55 0.25 1.28
N VAL A 101 25.33 -0.29 1.36
CA VAL A 101 24.15 0.25 0.65
C VAL A 101 23.27 1.01 1.63
N ALA A 102 22.82 2.21 1.23
CA ALA A 102 21.87 2.97 2.02
C ALA A 102 20.58 2.16 2.27
N PRO A 103 20.00 2.20 3.48
CA PRO A 103 18.76 1.47 3.77
C PRO A 103 17.65 1.85 2.80
N GLN A 104 16.98 0.84 2.23
CA GLN A 104 15.86 1.03 1.31
C GLN A 104 14.53 0.81 2.01
N PRO A 105 13.44 1.46 1.58
CA PRO A 105 12.11 1.21 2.15
C PRO A 105 11.70 -0.26 2.02
N ASN A 106 11.25 -0.86 3.12
CA ASN A 106 10.82 -2.26 3.16
C ASN A 106 9.39 -2.43 2.64
N ALA A 107 9.24 -2.33 1.32
CA ALA A 107 7.92 -2.32 0.70
C ALA A 107 7.19 -3.68 0.75
N CYS A 108 7.86 -4.79 1.09
CA CYS A 108 7.17 -6.07 1.27
C CYS A 108 6.23 -6.07 2.47
N LEU A 109 6.44 -5.17 3.45
CA LEU A 109 5.53 -5.01 4.60
C LEU A 109 4.14 -4.52 4.17
N LEU A 110 4.01 -3.96 2.96
CA LEU A 110 2.70 -3.61 2.41
C LEU A 110 1.82 -4.84 2.19
N ASP A 111 2.39 -6.02 1.92
CA ASP A 111 1.64 -7.30 1.83
C ASP A 111 1.22 -7.87 3.19
N VAL A 112 1.81 -7.37 4.27
CA VAL A 112 1.41 -7.70 5.64
C VAL A 112 0.27 -6.79 6.10
N ALA A 113 0.26 -5.53 5.66
CA ALA A 113 -0.84 -4.60 5.91
C ALA A 113 -2.12 -5.04 5.16
N PRO A 114 -3.31 -4.89 5.77
CA PRO A 114 -4.58 -5.16 5.10
C PRO A 114 -4.71 -4.34 3.82
N ALA A 115 -5.27 -4.91 2.76
CA ALA A 115 -5.37 -4.25 1.46
C ALA A 115 -5.97 -2.81 1.53
N PRO A 116 -7.03 -2.53 2.31
CA PRO A 116 -7.53 -1.16 2.47
C PRO A 116 -6.51 -0.19 3.07
N LEU A 117 -5.67 -0.66 4.00
CA LEU A 117 -4.60 0.15 4.59
C LEU A 117 -3.48 0.40 3.58
N THR A 118 -3.09 -0.61 2.81
CA THR A 118 -2.08 -0.45 1.75
C THR A 118 -2.53 0.55 0.69
N LEU A 119 -3.81 0.53 0.28
CA LEU A 119 -4.38 1.54 -0.60
C LEU A 119 -4.32 2.95 0.02
N ARG A 120 -4.57 3.09 1.33
CA ARG A 120 -4.42 4.37 2.05
C ARG A 120 -2.96 4.86 2.03
N ILE A 121 -2.00 3.97 2.29
CA ILE A 121 -0.56 4.30 2.25
C ILE A 121 -0.15 4.78 0.85
N TRP A 122 -0.61 4.12 -0.22
CA TRP A 122 -0.35 4.61 -1.57
C TRP A 122 -0.99 5.98 -1.83
N ARG A 123 -2.23 6.21 -1.40
CA ARG A 123 -2.84 7.55 -1.52
C ARG A 123 -2.06 8.62 -0.77
N MET A 124 -1.56 8.31 0.43
CA MET A 124 -0.66 9.21 1.17
C MET A 124 0.59 9.54 0.35
N ARG A 125 1.19 8.54 -0.31
CA ARG A 125 2.37 8.75 -1.18
C ARG A 125 2.10 9.72 -2.32
N ALA A 126 0.94 9.60 -2.98
CA ALA A 126 0.53 10.49 -4.05
C ALA A 126 0.26 11.92 -3.54
N LEU A 127 -0.46 12.05 -2.42
CA LEU A 127 -0.75 13.36 -1.83
C LEU A 127 0.50 14.09 -1.35
N LEU A 128 1.51 13.37 -0.86
CA LEU A 128 2.79 13.97 -0.46
C LEU A 128 3.57 14.52 -1.66
N LEU A 129 3.48 13.89 -2.84
CA LEU A 129 4.01 14.48 -4.09
C LEU A 129 3.25 15.77 -4.43
N ARG A 130 1.93 15.78 -4.23
CA ARG A 130 1.02 16.88 -4.55
C ARG A 130 0.84 17.89 -3.41
N ARG A 131 1.78 17.98 -2.47
CA ARG A 131 1.66 18.80 -1.26
C ARG A 131 1.31 20.27 -1.55
N GLY A 132 1.83 20.82 -2.65
CA GLY A 132 1.48 22.17 -3.12
C GLY A 132 0.02 22.33 -3.52
N GLU A 133 -0.58 21.34 -4.20
CA GLU A 133 -2.02 21.34 -4.52
C GLU A 133 -2.85 21.16 -3.25
N VAL A 134 -2.47 20.22 -2.39
CA VAL A 134 -3.20 19.89 -1.16
C VAL A 134 -3.29 21.10 -0.21
N ARG A 135 -2.18 21.83 -0.02
CA ARG A 135 -2.16 23.03 0.85
C ARG A 135 -2.97 24.20 0.32
N ARG A 136 -3.23 24.24 -0.99
CA ARG A 136 -4.08 25.26 -1.62
C ARG A 136 -5.56 24.86 -1.61
N LEU A 137 -5.92 23.69 -1.09
CA LEU A 137 -7.31 23.30 -0.93
C LEU A 137 -7.95 24.13 0.18
N ILE A 138 -8.85 25.03 -0.22
CA ILE A 138 -9.69 25.83 0.68
C ILE A 138 -11.05 25.13 0.90
N ASP A 139 -11.45 24.27 -0.05
CA ASP A 139 -12.73 23.57 0.01
C ASP A 139 -12.74 22.47 1.08
N ARG A 140 -13.64 22.61 2.05
CA ARG A 140 -13.83 21.65 3.15
C ARG A 140 -14.34 20.29 2.66
N HIS A 141 -15.10 20.24 1.56
CA HIS A 141 -15.57 18.96 1.04
C HIS A 141 -14.42 18.16 0.43
N ALA A 142 -13.57 18.80 -0.38
CA ALA A 142 -12.34 18.20 -0.89
C ALA A 142 -11.42 17.72 0.24
N GLN A 143 -11.20 18.54 1.28
CA GLN A 143 -10.38 18.15 2.43
C GLN A 143 -10.93 16.91 3.16
N ARG A 144 -12.24 16.88 3.46
CA ARG A 144 -12.89 15.72 4.08
C ARG A 144 -12.75 14.47 3.23
N ARG A 145 -12.95 14.60 1.92
CA ARG A 145 -12.79 13.48 0.98
C ARG A 145 -11.36 12.91 1.01
N LEU A 146 -10.33 13.76 1.06
CA LEU A 146 -8.95 13.28 1.20
C LEU A 146 -8.70 12.61 2.55
N ALA A 147 -9.30 13.13 3.62
CA ALA A 147 -9.23 12.50 4.94
C ALA A 147 -9.89 11.12 4.93
N ASP A 148 -11.07 10.98 4.34
CA ASP A 148 -11.76 9.69 4.17
C ASP A 148 -10.91 8.69 3.37
N TRP A 149 -10.24 9.17 2.32
CA TRP A 149 -9.42 8.33 1.44
C TRP A 149 -8.14 7.81 2.09
N THR A 150 -7.56 8.57 3.01
CA THR A 150 -6.30 8.25 3.69
C THR A 150 -6.49 7.71 5.10
N GLY A 151 -7.63 7.98 5.73
CA GLY A 151 -7.88 7.74 7.15
C GLY A 151 -7.16 8.72 8.08
N LEU A 152 -6.60 9.83 7.56
CA LEU A 152 -5.84 10.81 8.32
C LEU A 152 -6.36 12.21 8.06
N ASP A 153 -6.25 13.08 9.06
CA ASP A 153 -6.38 14.51 8.83
C ASP A 153 -5.30 14.96 7.83
N VAL A 154 -5.69 15.81 6.87
CA VAL A 154 -4.79 16.33 5.84
C VAL A 154 -3.65 17.11 6.48
N ASP A 155 -3.89 17.87 7.54
CA ASP A 155 -2.86 18.65 8.23
C ASP A 155 -1.84 17.74 8.92
N VAL A 156 -2.28 16.61 9.47
CA VAL A 156 -1.39 15.59 10.05
C VAL A 156 -0.52 14.98 8.96
N LEU A 157 -1.10 14.59 7.82
CA LEU A 157 -0.34 14.03 6.70
C LEU A 157 0.65 15.06 6.13
N MET A 158 0.23 16.31 6.03
CA MET A 158 1.02 17.44 5.51
C MET A 158 1.96 18.05 6.55
N SER A 159 2.05 17.52 7.77
CA SER A 159 3.04 17.95 8.76
C SER A 159 4.47 17.51 8.38
N GLY A 160 5.49 18.22 8.89
CA GLY A 160 6.92 17.94 8.61
C GLY A 160 7.62 18.98 7.73
N PRO A 161 8.95 18.87 7.54
CA PRO A 161 9.79 19.91 6.96
C PRO A 161 9.29 20.39 5.59
N ASN A 162 9.37 21.71 5.41
CA ASN A 162 8.80 22.44 4.28
C ASN A 162 9.76 22.34 3.09
N THR A 163 9.44 21.52 2.10
CA THR A 163 9.96 21.72 0.75
C THR A 163 9.11 22.81 0.09
N ASP A 164 9.69 23.57 -0.84
CA ASP A 164 9.11 24.78 -1.43
C ASP A 164 7.85 24.51 -2.28
N SER A 165 6.72 24.34 -1.58
CA SER A 165 5.46 23.81 -2.13
C SER A 165 4.78 24.69 -3.18
N ALA A 166 5.17 25.97 -3.30
CA ALA A 166 4.61 26.86 -4.30
C ALA A 166 5.14 26.54 -5.71
N ASN A 167 6.41 26.12 -5.81
CA ASN A 167 7.05 25.73 -7.06
C ASN A 167 6.60 24.32 -7.50
N ASP A 168 6.29 23.45 -6.53
CA ASP A 168 5.91 22.06 -6.78
C ASP A 168 4.66 21.94 -7.67
N ALA A 169 3.58 22.67 -7.37
CA ALA A 169 2.35 22.59 -8.17
C ALA A 169 2.54 23.04 -9.63
N ALA A 170 3.32 24.10 -9.86
CA ALA A 170 3.63 24.57 -11.22
C ALA A 170 4.49 23.55 -11.99
N ARG A 171 5.42 22.87 -11.31
CA ARG A 171 6.26 21.81 -11.90
C ARG A 171 5.45 20.57 -12.26
N LEU A 172 4.50 20.16 -11.41
CA LEU A 172 3.59 19.05 -11.72
C LEU A 172 2.70 19.38 -12.93
N ALA A 173 2.21 20.63 -13.02
CA ALA A 173 1.47 21.09 -14.19
C ALA A 173 2.33 21.09 -15.46
N ALA A 174 3.60 21.45 -15.37
CA ALA A 174 4.52 21.48 -16.52
C ALA A 174 4.78 20.09 -17.14
N VAL A 175 4.64 19.01 -16.36
CA VAL A 175 4.73 17.63 -16.88
C VAL A 175 3.36 17.05 -17.26
N ALA A 176 2.33 17.89 -17.38
CA ALA A 176 0.94 17.51 -17.69
C ALA A 176 0.36 16.48 -16.71
N MET A 177 0.73 16.56 -15.43
CA MET A 177 0.11 15.75 -14.40
C MET A 177 -1.36 16.16 -14.19
N PRO A 178 -2.33 15.22 -14.15
CA PRO A 178 -3.73 15.54 -13.92
C PRO A 178 -3.91 16.26 -12.58
N PRO A 179 -4.78 17.28 -12.46
CA PRO A 179 -4.99 17.99 -11.20
C PRO A 179 -5.65 17.07 -10.15
N LEU A 180 -5.39 17.34 -8.87
CA LEU A 180 -5.95 16.53 -7.77
C LEU A 180 -7.48 16.43 -7.79
N ALA A 181 -8.15 17.49 -8.26
CA ALA A 181 -9.62 17.53 -8.35
C ALA A 181 -10.21 16.53 -9.36
N SER A 182 -9.43 16.06 -10.34
CA SER A 182 -9.89 15.07 -11.34
C SER A 182 -9.64 13.63 -10.92
N LEU A 183 -8.98 13.38 -9.79
CA LEU A 183 -8.67 12.04 -9.32
C LEU A 183 -9.74 11.53 -8.37
N ASP A 184 -10.00 10.23 -8.44
CA ASP A 184 -10.71 9.48 -7.41
C ASP A 184 -9.72 8.73 -6.49
N ALA A 185 -10.26 8.02 -5.49
CA ALA A 185 -9.46 7.27 -4.52
C ALA A 185 -8.62 6.16 -5.17
N GLN A 186 -9.08 5.55 -6.26
CA GLN A 186 -8.40 4.46 -6.94
C GLN A 186 -7.26 4.99 -7.82
N ALA A 187 -7.53 6.02 -8.61
CA ALA A 187 -6.52 6.71 -9.41
C ALA A 187 -5.38 7.25 -8.53
N LEU A 188 -5.72 7.82 -7.37
CA LEU A 188 -4.74 8.31 -6.39
C LEU A 188 -3.90 7.17 -5.77
N ALA A 189 -4.51 6.00 -5.51
CA ALA A 189 -3.78 4.83 -5.04
C ALA A 189 -2.85 4.25 -6.13
N ILE A 190 -3.29 4.22 -7.39
CA ILE A 190 -2.47 3.79 -8.53
C ILE A 190 -1.26 4.71 -8.67
N GLU A 191 -1.47 6.02 -8.65
CA GLU A 191 -0.40 7.02 -8.70
C GLU A 191 0.63 6.80 -7.58
N GLY A 192 0.14 6.62 -6.34
CA GLY A 192 0.98 6.36 -5.18
C GLY A 192 1.81 5.09 -5.30
N MET A 193 1.18 4.00 -5.75
CA MET A 193 1.86 2.73 -5.97
C MET A 193 2.96 2.88 -7.03
N LEU A 194 2.68 3.55 -8.15
CA LEU A 194 3.65 3.78 -9.21
C LEU A 194 4.83 4.65 -8.73
N LEU A 195 4.59 5.62 -7.85
CA LEU A 195 5.64 6.41 -7.21
C LEU A 195 6.52 5.56 -6.28
N VAL A 196 5.91 4.65 -5.51
CA VAL A 196 6.66 3.66 -4.70
C VAL A 196 7.56 2.80 -5.60
N LEU A 197 7.01 2.24 -6.68
CA LEU A 197 7.77 1.40 -7.62
C LEU A 197 8.90 2.18 -8.31
N ARG A 198 8.65 3.44 -8.68
CA ARG A 198 9.66 4.33 -9.29
C ARG A 198 10.82 4.60 -8.33
N ASP A 199 10.55 4.75 -7.04
CA ASP A 199 11.58 5.06 -6.04
C ASP A 199 12.36 3.80 -5.61
N LEU A 200 11.77 2.61 -5.73
CA LEU A 200 12.38 1.31 -5.43
C LEU A 200 13.14 0.68 -6.61
N LYS A 201 13.52 1.49 -7.62
CA LYS A 201 14.29 1.04 -8.80
C LYS A 201 15.45 0.13 -8.35
N GLY A 202 15.46 -1.10 -8.87
CA GLY A 202 16.48 -2.11 -8.56
C GLY A 202 16.00 -3.26 -7.67
N ALA A 203 14.78 -3.20 -7.10
CA ALA A 203 14.17 -4.36 -6.46
C ALA A 203 13.95 -5.50 -7.48
N ALA A 204 14.29 -6.74 -7.10
CA ALA A 204 14.03 -7.91 -7.93
C ALA A 204 12.53 -8.20 -7.94
N GLY A 205 11.85 -7.87 -9.04
CA GLY A 205 10.41 -8.08 -9.19
C GLY A 205 9.54 -7.06 -8.45
N LEU A 206 8.27 -7.41 -8.27
CA LEU A 206 7.28 -6.58 -7.59
C LEU A 206 7.39 -6.80 -6.07
N PRO A 207 7.66 -5.77 -5.24
CA PRO A 207 7.91 -5.97 -3.81
C PRO A 207 6.66 -6.28 -2.97
N PHE A 208 5.45 -6.06 -3.51
CA PHE A 208 4.17 -6.29 -2.81
C PHE A 208 3.15 -6.99 -3.73
N PRO A 209 3.45 -8.21 -4.20
CA PRO A 209 2.61 -8.91 -5.17
C PRO A 209 1.20 -9.20 -4.66
N LEU A 210 0.99 -9.40 -3.36
CA LEU A 210 -0.33 -9.65 -2.80
C LEU A 210 -1.20 -8.39 -2.83
N SER A 211 -0.72 -7.28 -2.27
CA SER A 211 -1.48 -6.03 -2.18
C SER A 211 -1.76 -5.42 -3.53
N ARG A 212 -0.88 -5.65 -4.51
CA ARG A 212 -1.08 -5.23 -5.90
C ARG A 212 -2.40 -5.75 -6.47
N LEU A 213 -2.90 -6.90 -5.98
CA LEU A 213 -4.16 -7.48 -6.42
C LEU A 213 -5.38 -6.60 -6.11
N ALA A 214 -5.27 -5.65 -5.18
CA ALA A 214 -6.35 -4.72 -4.84
C ALA A 214 -6.59 -3.65 -5.92
N LEU A 215 -5.67 -3.50 -6.88
CA LEU A 215 -5.75 -2.55 -7.98
C LEU A 215 -5.97 -3.28 -9.32
N PRO A 216 -6.48 -2.60 -10.37
CA PRO A 216 -6.70 -3.19 -11.69
C PRO A 216 -5.50 -3.95 -12.21
N ARG A 217 -5.73 -5.06 -12.93
CA ARG A 217 -4.65 -5.90 -13.46
C ARG A 217 -3.77 -5.13 -14.45
N LEU A 218 -4.40 -4.40 -15.35
CA LEU A 218 -3.73 -3.54 -16.32
C LEU A 218 -3.67 -2.13 -15.75
N ILE A 219 -2.45 -1.62 -15.61
CA ILE A 219 -2.17 -0.25 -15.17
C ILE A 219 -1.13 0.31 -16.13
N ASP A 220 -1.50 1.37 -16.82
CA ASP A 220 -0.58 2.10 -17.67
C ASP A 220 0.29 3.03 -16.83
N VAL A 221 1.58 3.10 -17.16
CA VAL A 221 2.48 4.08 -16.56
C VAL A 221 2.21 5.43 -17.24
N PRO A 222 1.76 6.45 -16.51
CA PRO A 222 1.40 7.72 -17.13
C PRO A 222 2.65 8.45 -17.60
N ALA A 223 2.57 9.11 -18.76
CA ALA A 223 3.71 9.81 -19.38
C ALA A 223 4.36 10.86 -18.45
N TRP A 224 3.54 11.56 -17.65
CA TRP A 224 4.04 12.54 -16.69
C TRP A 224 5.01 11.94 -15.66
N LEU A 225 4.85 10.66 -15.28
CA LEU A 225 5.71 10.02 -14.29
C LEU A 225 7.13 9.82 -14.80
N ASN A 226 7.26 9.56 -16.11
CA ASN A 226 8.55 9.47 -16.79
C ASN A 226 9.15 10.85 -17.06
N ALA A 227 8.30 11.85 -17.30
CA ALA A 227 8.73 13.23 -17.53
C ALA A 227 9.14 13.96 -16.24
N LEU A 228 8.73 13.51 -15.06
CA LEU A 228 9.04 14.13 -13.78
C LEU A 228 10.47 13.79 -13.32
N PRO A 229 11.39 14.78 -13.22
CA PRO A 229 12.73 14.54 -12.69
C PRO A 229 12.71 13.93 -11.29
N THR A 230 13.53 12.90 -11.06
CA THR A 230 13.62 12.19 -9.78
C THR A 230 14.01 13.10 -8.62
N GLN A 231 14.71 14.20 -8.90
CA GLN A 231 15.14 15.20 -7.92
C GLN A 231 13.97 15.96 -7.27
N HIS A 232 12.83 16.09 -7.96
CA HIS A 232 11.68 16.84 -7.41
C HIS A 232 11.05 16.16 -6.20
N ASP A 233 11.16 14.85 -6.11
CA ASP A 233 10.60 14.05 -5.03
C ASP A 233 11.59 12.97 -4.61
N GLU A 234 12.87 13.35 -4.57
CA GLU A 234 13.96 12.47 -4.21
C GLU A 234 13.68 11.88 -2.83
N ALA A 235 13.78 10.56 -2.67
CA ALA A 235 13.47 9.86 -1.42
C ALA A 235 12.03 10.07 -0.89
N GLY A 236 11.06 10.39 -1.75
CA GLY A 236 9.65 10.55 -1.37
C GLY A 236 9.07 9.34 -0.65
N THR A 237 9.29 8.15 -1.21
CA THR A 237 8.87 6.89 -0.56
C THR A 237 9.59 6.66 0.77
N ALA A 238 10.90 6.90 0.85
CA ALA A 238 11.66 6.75 2.09
C ALA A 238 11.18 7.74 3.18
N ARG A 239 10.83 8.98 2.82
CA ARG A 239 10.23 9.95 3.75
C ARG A 239 8.90 9.46 4.28
N LEU A 240 8.04 8.91 3.42
CA LEU A 240 6.76 8.33 3.86
C LEU A 240 7.00 7.16 4.82
N PHE A 241 7.83 6.18 4.44
CA PHE A 241 8.11 4.99 5.26
C PHE A 241 8.66 5.34 6.64
N ARG A 242 9.53 6.36 6.74
CA ARG A 242 10.02 6.87 8.03
C ARG A 242 8.90 7.39 8.93
N ARG A 243 7.83 7.94 8.36
CA ARG A 243 6.69 8.51 9.09
C ARG A 243 5.57 7.52 9.35
N LEU A 244 5.56 6.35 8.71
CA LEU A 244 4.47 5.37 8.88
C LEU A 244 4.21 4.96 10.34
N PRO A 245 5.22 4.74 11.21
CA PRO A 245 4.97 4.43 12.62
C PRO A 245 4.25 5.55 13.38
N GLU A 246 4.49 6.81 12.99
CA GLU A 246 3.85 7.98 13.60
C GLU A 246 2.44 8.21 13.05
N LEU A 247 2.28 8.05 11.73
CA LEU A 247 1.01 8.25 11.02
C LEU A 247 0.01 7.12 11.28
N LEU A 248 0.49 5.89 11.43
CA LEU A 248 -0.30 4.68 11.63
C LEU A 248 0.12 4.02 12.94
N ARG A 249 -0.22 4.65 14.07
CA ARG A 249 0.26 4.24 15.40
C ARG A 249 -0.10 2.80 15.73
N GLU A 250 -1.26 2.33 15.29
CA GLU A 250 -1.72 0.95 15.45
C GLU A 250 -0.93 -0.07 14.61
N TRP A 251 -0.15 0.41 13.64
CA TRP A 251 0.78 -0.37 12.80
C TRP A 251 2.26 -0.05 13.07
N ALA A 252 2.56 0.71 14.13
CA ALA A 252 3.94 1.02 14.51
C ALA A 252 4.77 -0.24 14.83
N TRP A 253 4.13 -1.32 15.29
CA TRP A 253 4.81 -2.60 15.51
C TRP A 253 5.33 -3.25 14.22
N LEU A 254 4.72 -2.94 13.07
CA LEU A 254 5.10 -3.48 11.75
C LEU A 254 6.15 -2.58 11.09
N PHE A 255 5.93 -1.28 11.12
CA PHE A 255 6.76 -0.29 10.42
C PHE A 255 7.91 0.27 11.28
N GLY A 256 7.89 0.09 12.61
CA GLY A 256 8.87 0.62 13.56
C GLY A 256 10.14 -0.19 13.70
#